data_AF-A0A2R7L3K3-F1
#
_entry.id   AF-A0A2R7L3K3-F1
#
_cell.length_a   1.000
_cell.length_b   1.000
_cell.length_c   1.000
_cell.angle_alpha   90.00
_cell.angle_beta   90.00
_cell.angle_gamma   90.00
#
_symmetry.space_group_name_H-M   'P 1'
#
loop_
_entity.id
_entity.type
_entity.pdbx_description
1 polymer ?
#
loop_
_entity_poly.entity_id
_entity_poly.type
_entity_poly.pdbx_seq_one_letter_code
_entity_poly.pdbx_strand_id
1 'polypeptide(L)'
;MALLRKINHNAQTDNNSGFGTNANSYGGRFVNKNGTPNIEKRGMHLLRRISWYHTMIDMPNWKFMTILFTFYIVINFVFAIAYYAIGIEHLDGIEQSQSVLTQFGQAYFFSAQTFTTVGYGHISPTGFLASALSSAEALIGLLSFAIATGLFFGRFSKPTAFLKFSHHALISPYGESKA
;
A
#
# COMPACT_ATOMS: atom_id res chain seq x y z
N MET A 1 -10.81 6.55 13.67
CA MET A 1 -11.45 7.84 14.03
C MET A 1 -10.38 8.92 14.16
N ALA A 2 -10.19 9.74 13.13
CA ALA A 2 -9.22 10.86 13.13
C ALA A 2 -9.88 12.13 12.56
N LEU A 3 -11.17 12.34 12.88
CA LEU A 3 -12.03 13.26 12.15
C LEU A 3 -12.05 14.69 12.72
N LEU A 4 -11.43 14.94 13.88
CA LEU A 4 -11.41 16.27 14.50
C LEU A 4 -9.99 16.62 14.97
N ARG A 5 -9.12 16.89 14.01
CA ARG A 5 -7.83 17.52 14.30
C ARG A 5 -8.08 19.01 14.49
N LYS A 6 -7.87 19.53 15.70
CA LYS A 6 -7.97 20.97 16.01
C LYS A 6 -6.84 21.69 15.25
N ILE A 7 -7.12 22.18 14.05
CA ILE A 7 -6.15 22.91 13.22
C ILE A 7 -6.09 24.35 13.76
N ASN A 8 -4.89 24.81 14.12
CA ASN A 8 -4.70 26.20 14.53
C ASN A 8 -4.72 27.08 13.28
N HIS A 9 -5.85 27.76 13.03
CA HIS A 9 -6.04 28.64 11.88
C HIS A 9 -5.17 29.91 11.92
N ASN A 10 -4.60 30.24 13.08
CA ASN A 10 -3.73 31.42 13.24
C ASN A 10 -2.25 31.10 13.00
N ALA A 11 -1.91 29.87 12.60
CA ALA A 11 -0.53 29.49 12.31
C ALA A 11 -0.09 30.11 10.98
N GLN A 12 0.90 31.00 11.02
CA GLN A 12 1.52 31.55 9.82
C GLN A 12 2.55 30.57 9.25
N THR A 13 2.46 30.29 7.95
CA THR A 13 3.43 29.46 7.24
C THR A 13 4.67 30.28 6.92
N ASP A 14 5.80 29.93 7.52
CA ASP A 14 7.11 30.51 7.18
C ASP A 14 7.72 29.74 6.00
N ASN A 15 8.02 30.45 4.90
CA ASN A 15 8.65 29.88 3.70
C ASN A 15 10.18 29.98 3.84
N ASN A 16 10.76 29.01 4.55
CA ASN A 16 12.19 29.00 4.85
C ASN A 16 12.87 27.75 4.25
N SER A 17 14.12 27.89 3.80
CA SER A 17 14.95 26.79 3.31
C SER A 17 15.37 25.80 4.41
N GLY A 18 15.22 26.19 5.69
CA GLY A 18 15.60 25.38 6.85
C GLY A 18 17.06 25.54 7.28
N PHE A 19 17.81 26.44 6.63
CA PHE A 19 19.21 26.77 6.95
C PHE A 19 19.36 28.13 7.66
N GLY A 20 18.26 28.69 8.17
CA GLY A 20 18.28 29.97 8.88
C GLY A 20 18.88 29.84 10.28
N THR A 21 19.70 30.83 10.66
CA THR A 21 20.38 30.88 11.96
C THR A 21 19.49 31.38 13.11
N ASN A 22 18.35 32.01 12.80
CA ASN A 22 17.46 32.62 13.80
C ASN A 22 16.25 31.75 14.12
N ALA A 23 16.26 31.12 15.29
CA ALA A 23 15.15 30.32 15.81
C ALA A 23 13.83 31.13 15.96
N ASN A 24 13.93 32.45 16.19
CA ASN A 24 12.78 33.34 16.34
C ASN A 24 12.10 33.71 15.02
N SER A 25 12.75 33.49 13.87
CA SER A 25 12.14 33.73 12.56
C SER A 25 11.13 32.65 12.20
N TYR A 26 11.24 31.45 12.80
CA TYR A 26 10.30 30.36 12.61
C TYR A 26 9.03 30.63 13.42
N GLY A 27 7.99 31.18 12.78
CA GLY A 27 6.72 31.60 13.40
C GLY A 27 5.85 30.49 14.00
N GLY A 28 6.40 29.30 14.29
CA GLY A 28 5.64 28.17 14.82
C GLY A 28 6.50 27.02 15.34
N ARG A 29 5.84 25.98 15.87
CA ARG A 29 6.51 24.77 16.36
C ARG A 29 7.03 23.93 15.19
N PHE A 30 8.28 23.49 15.27
CA PHE A 30 8.86 22.52 14.32
C PHE A 30 8.35 21.08 14.54
N VAL A 31 8.07 20.69 15.79
CA VAL A 31 7.52 19.38 16.16
C VAL A 31 6.26 19.55 17.03
N ASN A 32 5.22 18.81 16.68
CA ASN A 32 3.96 18.79 17.41
C ASN A 32 4.09 18.07 18.76
N LYS A 33 3.14 18.29 19.69
CA LYS A 33 3.16 17.61 21.01
C LYS A 33 3.06 16.08 20.91
N ASN A 34 2.56 15.57 19.78
CA ASN A 34 2.47 14.14 19.47
C ASN A 34 3.74 13.59 18.77
N GLY A 35 4.82 14.38 18.67
CA GLY A 35 6.08 13.97 18.05
C GLY A 35 6.10 14.06 16.53
N THR A 36 5.00 14.42 15.86
CA THR A 36 5.03 14.53 14.39
C THR A 36 5.73 15.82 13.94
N PRO A 37 6.58 15.76 12.91
CA PRO A 37 7.16 16.96 12.31
C PRO A 37 6.07 17.86 11.73
N ASN A 38 6.19 19.16 11.94
CA ASN A 38 5.30 20.17 11.39
C ASN A 38 5.96 20.86 10.18
N ILE A 39 6.31 20.07 9.18
CA ILE A 39 7.09 20.50 8.01
C ILE A 39 6.41 19.97 6.75
N GLU A 40 6.26 20.82 5.75
CA GLU A 40 5.79 20.43 4.43
C GLU A 40 6.91 20.61 3.39
N LYS A 41 7.30 19.52 2.72
CA LYS A 41 8.24 19.58 1.59
C LYS A 41 7.50 20.03 0.34
N ARG A 42 7.85 21.21 -0.21
CA ARG A 42 7.32 21.76 -1.47
C ARG A 42 8.39 21.72 -2.58
N GLY A 43 7.96 21.70 -3.84
CA GLY A 43 8.86 21.78 -5.02
C GLY A 43 9.40 20.45 -5.56
N MET A 44 8.98 19.29 -5.03
CA MET A 44 9.34 17.98 -5.58
C MET A 44 8.24 17.40 -6.49
N HIS A 45 8.64 16.77 -7.59
CA HIS A 45 7.71 16.04 -8.47
C HIS A 45 6.98 14.92 -7.71
N LEU A 46 5.68 14.73 -7.98
CA LEU A 46 4.80 13.81 -7.23
C LEU A 46 5.37 12.38 -7.14
N LEU A 47 5.86 11.83 -8.25
CA LEU A 47 6.46 10.48 -8.29
C LEU A 47 7.77 10.37 -7.47
N ARG A 48 8.53 11.46 -7.33
CA ARG A 48 9.78 11.48 -6.56
C ARG A 48 9.53 11.70 -5.06
N ARG A 49 8.35 12.22 -4.71
CA ARG A 49 7.89 12.40 -3.32
C ARG A 49 7.37 11.10 -2.71
N ILE A 50 6.89 10.16 -3.53
CA ILE A 50 6.24 8.92 -3.07
C ILE A 50 7.24 7.76 -3.17
N SER A 51 7.76 7.32 -2.01
CA SER A 51 8.38 6.01 -1.92
C SER A 51 7.27 4.97 -1.75
N TRP A 52 7.08 4.11 -2.76
CA TRP A 52 6.04 3.07 -2.76
C TRP A 52 6.10 2.21 -1.50
N TYR A 53 7.30 1.75 -1.14
CA TYR A 53 7.53 0.92 0.05
C TYR A 53 7.12 1.64 1.35
N HIS A 54 7.63 2.84 1.60
CA HIS A 54 7.29 3.58 2.83
C HIS A 54 5.81 3.95 2.88
N THR A 55 5.23 4.32 1.73
CA THR A 55 3.80 4.63 1.65
C THR A 55 2.94 3.41 2.00
N MET A 56 3.30 2.23 1.48
CA MET A 56 2.62 0.97 1.76
C MET A 56 2.79 0.49 3.19
N ILE A 57 3.88 0.82 3.88
CA ILE A 57 4.07 0.46 5.29
C ILE A 57 3.37 1.45 6.23
N ASP A 58 3.37 2.74 5.89
CA ASP A 58 2.85 3.80 6.77
C ASP A 58 1.33 4.00 6.66
N MET A 59 0.69 3.50 5.61
CA MET A 59 -0.75 3.68 5.43
C MET A 59 -1.59 2.93 6.48
N PRO A 60 -2.83 3.36 6.77
CA PRO A 60 -3.76 2.62 7.62
C PRO A 60 -4.05 1.20 7.12
N ASN A 61 -4.21 0.25 8.05
CA ASN A 61 -4.43 -1.18 7.73
C ASN A 61 -5.57 -1.42 6.73
N TRP A 62 -6.71 -0.73 6.88
CA TRP A 62 -7.83 -0.88 5.95
C TRP A 62 -7.47 -0.49 4.51
N LYS A 63 -6.78 0.64 4.33
CA LYS A 63 -6.36 1.08 2.98
C LYS A 63 -5.38 0.09 2.35
N PHE A 64 -4.46 -0.45 3.16
CA PHE A 64 -3.53 -1.49 2.72
C PHE A 64 -4.27 -2.75 2.27
N MET A 65 -5.25 -3.23 3.06
CA MET A 65 -6.08 -4.38 2.68
C MET A 65 -6.87 -4.13 1.40
N THR A 66 -7.48 -2.96 1.25
CA THR A 66 -8.21 -2.59 0.03
C THR A 66 -7.30 -2.61 -1.19
N ILE A 67 -6.08 -2.07 -1.08
CA ILE A 67 -5.12 -2.07 -2.21
C ILE A 67 -4.75 -3.51 -2.61
N LEU A 68 -4.45 -4.39 -1.66
CA LEU A 68 -4.13 -5.79 -1.95
C LEU A 68 -5.32 -6.51 -2.62
N PHE A 69 -6.53 -6.30 -2.10
CA PHE A 69 -7.74 -6.92 -2.63
C PHE A 69 -8.06 -6.41 -4.04
N THR A 70 -7.96 -5.10 -4.27
CA THR A 70 -8.14 -4.50 -5.60
C THR A 70 -7.07 -4.98 -6.57
N PHE A 71 -5.80 -5.04 -6.16
CA PHE A 71 -4.72 -5.59 -6.98
C PHE A 71 -5.02 -7.03 -7.40
N TYR A 72 -5.44 -7.87 -6.46
CA TYR A 72 -5.83 -9.25 -6.73
C TYR A 72 -6.97 -9.35 -7.75
N ILE A 73 -8.04 -8.57 -7.60
CA ILE A 73 -9.15 -8.59 -8.57
C ILE A 73 -8.68 -8.13 -9.94
N VAL A 74 -7.94 -7.01 -10.00
CA VAL A 74 -7.50 -6.40 -11.25
C VAL A 74 -6.54 -7.31 -12.01
N ILE A 75 -5.56 -7.91 -11.33
CA ILE A 75 -4.57 -8.76 -12.00
C ILE A 75 -5.22 -10.02 -12.59
N ASN A 76 -6.11 -10.67 -11.83
CA ASN A 76 -6.85 -11.83 -12.34
C ASN A 76 -7.81 -11.45 -13.46
N PHE A 77 -8.41 -10.25 -13.42
CA PHE A 77 -9.23 -9.75 -14.51
C PHE A 77 -8.42 -9.51 -15.79
N VAL A 78 -7.19 -8.99 -15.66
CA VAL A 78 -6.27 -8.81 -16.81
C VAL A 78 -5.88 -10.17 -17.41
N PHE A 79 -5.55 -11.17 -16.59
CA PHE A 79 -5.27 -12.52 -17.08
C PHE A 79 -6.49 -13.18 -17.71
N ALA A 80 -7.68 -13.02 -17.12
CA ALA A 80 -8.93 -13.48 -17.71
C ALA A 80 -9.17 -12.90 -19.11
N ILE A 81 -8.91 -11.60 -19.31
CA ILE A 81 -8.96 -10.97 -20.64
C ILE A 81 -7.91 -11.61 -21.57
N ALA A 82 -6.69 -11.84 -21.09
CA ALA A 82 -5.64 -12.46 -21.90
C ALA A 82 -6.01 -13.90 -22.32
N TYR A 83 -6.59 -14.70 -21.44
CA TYR A 83 -7.11 -16.03 -21.78
C TYR A 83 -8.25 -15.94 -22.80
N TYR A 84 -9.19 -15.01 -22.59
CA TYR A 84 -10.30 -14.80 -23.52
C TYR A 84 -9.79 -14.36 -24.91
N ALA A 85 -8.71 -13.57 -24.97
CA ALA A 85 -8.08 -13.13 -26.21
C ALA A 85 -7.30 -14.24 -26.94
N ILE A 86 -6.73 -15.21 -26.20
CA ILE A 86 -6.13 -16.42 -26.78
C ILE A 86 -7.22 -17.35 -27.34
N GLY A 87 -8.41 -17.32 -26.75
CA GLY A 87 -9.55 -18.12 -27.15
C GLY A 87 -9.93 -19.10 -26.04
N ILE A 88 -11.23 -19.14 -25.71
CA ILE A 88 -11.78 -19.99 -24.64
C ILE A 88 -11.71 -21.47 -25.02
N GLU A 89 -11.63 -21.79 -26.30
CA GLU A 89 -11.39 -23.14 -26.81
C GLU A 89 -10.08 -23.77 -26.32
N HIS A 90 -9.14 -22.94 -25.86
CA HIS A 90 -7.88 -23.38 -25.24
C HIS A 90 -7.99 -23.57 -23.72
N LEU A 91 -9.19 -23.46 -23.14
CA LEU A 91 -9.47 -23.76 -21.74
C LEU A 91 -10.44 -24.94 -21.67
N ASP A 92 -9.89 -26.14 -21.47
CA ASP A 92 -10.69 -27.35 -21.34
C ASP A 92 -11.46 -27.33 -20.02
N GLY A 93 -12.72 -27.75 -20.06
CA GLY A 93 -13.67 -27.66 -18.94
C GLY A 93 -14.65 -26.46 -19.00
N ILE A 94 -14.57 -25.59 -20.02
CA ILE A 94 -15.54 -24.52 -20.27
C ILE A 94 -16.47 -24.92 -21.42
N GLU A 95 -17.78 -25.05 -21.14
CA GLU A 95 -18.76 -25.36 -22.17
C GLU A 95 -19.02 -24.15 -23.09
N GLN A 96 -18.71 -24.32 -24.39
CA GLN A 96 -18.90 -23.27 -25.40
C GLN A 96 -20.38 -22.91 -25.67
N SER A 97 -21.33 -23.73 -25.22
CA SER A 97 -22.77 -23.50 -25.34
C SER A 97 -23.29 -22.41 -24.37
N GLN A 98 -22.49 -22.03 -23.38
CA GLN A 98 -22.90 -21.08 -22.34
C GLN A 98 -22.81 -19.62 -22.80
N SER A 99 -23.47 -18.72 -22.05
CA SER A 99 -23.39 -17.27 -22.30
C SER A 99 -21.95 -16.77 -22.20
N VAL A 100 -21.61 -15.75 -23.01
CA VAL A 100 -20.31 -15.07 -23.01
C VAL A 100 -19.88 -14.61 -21.61
N LEU A 101 -20.84 -14.12 -20.81
CA LEU A 101 -20.56 -13.69 -19.43
C LEU A 101 -20.15 -14.87 -18.53
N THR A 102 -20.78 -16.03 -18.71
CA THR A 102 -20.46 -17.24 -17.95
C THR A 102 -19.08 -17.77 -18.31
N GLN A 103 -18.75 -17.79 -19.60
CA GLN A 103 -17.43 -18.22 -20.09
C GLN A 103 -16.31 -17.31 -19.56
N PHE A 104 -16.50 -15.99 -19.62
CA PHE A 104 -15.54 -15.04 -19.05
C PHE A 104 -15.40 -15.20 -17.52
N GLY A 105 -16.51 -15.41 -16.82
CA GLY A 105 -16.49 -15.69 -15.37
C GLY A 105 -15.69 -16.96 -15.04
N GLN A 106 -15.83 -18.02 -15.82
CA GLN A 106 -15.04 -19.25 -15.67
C GLN A 106 -13.56 -19.03 -15.96
N ALA A 107 -13.21 -18.25 -16.99
CA ALA A 107 -11.83 -17.85 -17.26
C ALA A 107 -11.22 -17.02 -16.11
N TYR A 108 -12.00 -16.11 -15.51
CA TYR A 108 -11.58 -15.39 -14.31
C TYR A 108 -11.34 -16.30 -13.11
N PHE A 109 -12.21 -17.30 -12.88
CA PHE A 109 -12.00 -18.27 -11.81
C PHE A 109 -10.80 -19.17 -12.07
N PHE A 110 -10.52 -19.53 -13.32
CA PHE A 110 -9.31 -20.25 -13.71
C PHE A 110 -8.05 -19.42 -13.42
N SER A 111 -8.06 -18.14 -13.80
CA SER A 111 -6.98 -17.19 -13.49
C SER A 111 -6.77 -17.08 -11.97
N ALA A 112 -7.83 -16.87 -11.20
CA ALA A 112 -7.78 -16.83 -9.73
C ALA A 112 -7.15 -18.08 -9.12
N GLN A 113 -7.51 -19.27 -9.62
CA GLN A 113 -6.97 -20.55 -9.14
C GLN A 113 -5.50 -20.74 -9.53
N THR A 114 -5.10 -20.29 -10.72
CA THR A 114 -3.73 -20.35 -11.22
C THR A 114 -2.84 -19.38 -10.44
N PHE A 115 -3.26 -18.13 -10.29
CA PHE A 115 -2.55 -17.07 -9.58
C PHE A 115 -2.32 -17.41 -8.09
N THR A 116 -3.30 -18.03 -7.44
CA THR A 116 -3.20 -18.48 -6.04
C THR A 116 -2.61 -19.87 -5.88
N THR A 117 -2.25 -20.53 -6.99
CA THR A 117 -1.77 -21.91 -7.04
C THR A 117 -2.71 -22.93 -6.38
N VAL A 118 -4.01 -22.63 -6.30
CA VAL A 118 -5.03 -23.54 -5.75
C VAL A 118 -5.31 -24.68 -6.74
N GLY A 119 -5.53 -24.35 -8.01
CA GLY A 119 -5.67 -25.29 -9.12
C GLY A 119 -6.57 -26.50 -8.85
N TYR A 120 -7.88 -26.31 -8.71
CA TYR A 120 -8.82 -27.44 -8.46
C TYR A 120 -8.84 -28.49 -9.58
N GLY A 121 -8.32 -28.17 -10.77
CA GLY A 121 -8.20 -29.09 -11.90
C GLY A 121 -9.47 -29.25 -12.74
N HIS A 122 -10.54 -28.51 -12.44
CA HIS A 122 -11.76 -28.50 -13.26
C HIS A 122 -11.56 -27.82 -14.62
N ILE A 123 -10.76 -26.76 -14.65
CA ILE A 123 -10.41 -26.03 -15.88
C ILE A 123 -8.92 -26.16 -16.09
N SER A 124 -8.49 -26.50 -17.30
CA SER A 124 -7.07 -26.66 -17.62
C SER A 124 -6.71 -26.03 -18.97
N PRO A 125 -5.51 -25.42 -19.09
CA PRO A 125 -5.10 -24.79 -20.34
C PRO A 125 -4.62 -25.86 -21.34
N THR A 126 -5.15 -25.81 -22.56
CA THR A 126 -4.76 -26.67 -23.68
C THR A 126 -4.04 -25.86 -24.75
N GLY A 127 -2.95 -26.42 -25.29
CA GLY A 127 -2.12 -25.75 -26.29
C GLY A 127 -1.01 -24.87 -25.70
N PHE A 128 0.02 -24.61 -26.50
CA PHE A 128 1.26 -24.00 -26.05
C PHE A 128 1.08 -22.59 -25.45
N LEU A 129 0.28 -21.73 -26.09
CA LEU A 129 0.10 -20.35 -25.67
C LEU A 129 -0.64 -20.22 -24.33
N ALA A 130 -1.73 -20.98 -24.14
CA ALA A 130 -2.49 -20.97 -22.89
C ALA A 130 -1.66 -21.55 -21.72
N SER A 131 -0.92 -22.64 -21.95
CA SER A 131 -0.04 -23.23 -20.93
C SER A 131 1.15 -22.32 -20.58
N ALA A 132 1.72 -21.61 -21.56
CA ALA A 132 2.78 -20.63 -21.32
C ALA A 132 2.27 -19.43 -20.51
N LEU A 133 1.08 -18.92 -20.84
CA LEU A 133 0.45 -17.83 -20.08
C LEU A 133 0.13 -18.26 -18.64
N SER A 134 -0.42 -19.45 -18.44
CA SER A 134 -0.71 -20.02 -17.12
C SER A 134 0.54 -20.23 -16.28
N SER A 135 1.64 -20.67 -16.90
CA SER A 135 2.91 -20.81 -16.21
C SER A 135 3.50 -19.46 -15.78
N ALA A 136 3.39 -18.43 -16.65
CA ALA A 136 3.81 -17.07 -16.33
C ALA A 136 2.93 -16.45 -15.23
N GLU A 137 1.62 -16.68 -15.28
CA GLU A 137 0.66 -16.25 -14.26
C GLU A 137 0.99 -16.85 -12.90
N ALA A 138 1.25 -18.16 -12.84
CA ALA A 138 1.63 -18.84 -11.60
C ALA A 138 2.92 -18.25 -10.99
N LEU A 139 3.94 -17.95 -11.82
CA LEU A 139 5.17 -17.29 -11.37
C LEU A 139 4.90 -15.88 -10.83
N ILE A 140 4.09 -15.08 -11.54
CA ILE A 140 3.71 -13.73 -11.11
C ILE A 140 2.90 -13.79 -9.80
N GLY A 141 2.01 -14.77 -9.66
CA GLY A 141 1.26 -15.05 -8.44
C GLY A 141 2.18 -15.32 -7.25
N LEU A 142 3.14 -16.23 -7.43
CA LEU A 142 4.15 -16.56 -6.43
C LEU A 142 4.96 -15.32 -5.98
N LEU A 143 5.47 -14.54 -6.94
CA LEU A 143 6.23 -13.31 -6.65
C LEU A 143 5.37 -12.25 -5.95
N SER A 144 4.11 -12.11 -6.38
CA SER A 144 3.16 -11.17 -5.77
C SER A 144 2.85 -11.57 -4.32
N PHE A 145 2.68 -12.86 -4.05
CA PHE A 145 2.47 -13.37 -2.70
C PHE A 145 3.68 -13.12 -1.79
N ALA A 146 4.91 -13.31 -2.32
CA ALA A 146 6.14 -13.01 -1.60
C ALA A 146 6.24 -11.51 -1.23
N ILE A 147 5.94 -10.61 -2.17
CA ILE A 147 5.94 -9.16 -1.94
C ILE A 147 4.86 -8.79 -0.90
N ALA A 148 3.64 -9.30 -1.06
CA ALA A 148 2.55 -9.03 -0.13
C ALA A 148 2.92 -9.47 1.29
N THR A 149 3.44 -10.69 1.46
CA THR A 149 3.90 -11.23 2.74
C THR A 149 5.05 -10.41 3.33
N GLY A 150 6.02 -9.99 2.50
CA GLY A 150 7.10 -9.10 2.92
C GLY A 150 6.60 -7.74 3.41
N LEU A 151 5.57 -7.18 2.77
CA LEU A 151 4.92 -5.95 3.23
C LEU A 151 4.14 -6.15 4.53
N PHE A 152 3.45 -7.28 4.70
CA PHE A 152 2.81 -7.62 5.98
C PHE A 152 3.85 -7.68 7.11
N PHE A 153 4.95 -8.37 6.89
CA PHE A 153 6.04 -8.44 7.86
C PHE A 153 6.63 -7.05 8.14
N GLY A 154 6.94 -6.27 7.11
CA GLY A 154 7.46 -4.91 7.27
C GLY A 154 6.52 -3.99 8.06
N ARG A 155 5.20 -4.15 7.93
CA ARG A 155 4.20 -3.42 8.71
C ARG A 155 4.14 -3.89 10.16
N PHE A 156 4.20 -5.20 10.40
CA PHE A 156 4.16 -5.78 11.74
C PHE A 156 5.44 -5.50 12.53
N SER A 157 6.60 -5.57 11.88
CA SER A 157 7.92 -5.37 12.48
C SER A 157 8.30 -3.90 12.65
N LYS A 158 7.44 -2.96 12.23
CA LYS A 158 7.72 -1.53 12.37
C LYS A 158 7.80 -1.17 13.87
N PRO A 159 8.92 -0.62 14.35
CA PRO A 159 9.07 -0.27 15.76
C PRO A 159 8.12 0.86 16.12
N THR A 160 7.27 0.63 17.13
CA THR A 160 6.40 1.65 17.72
C THR A 160 6.91 2.02 19.10
N ALA A 161 7.36 3.27 19.26
CA ALA A 161 7.82 3.77 20.55
C ALA A 161 6.62 4.08 21.47
N PHE A 162 6.51 3.38 22.60
CA PHE A 162 5.49 3.64 23.63
C PHE A 162 6.03 4.61 24.68
N LEU A 163 6.34 5.84 24.26
CA LEU A 163 6.86 6.89 25.13
C LEU A 163 5.77 7.91 25.46
N LYS A 164 5.71 8.35 26.73
CA LYS A 164 4.80 9.39 27.21
C LYS A 164 5.60 10.56 27.78
N PHE A 165 5.28 11.77 27.33
CA PHE A 165 5.94 13.00 27.78
C PHE A 165 4.98 13.82 28.66
N SER A 166 5.54 14.61 29.59
CA SER A 166 4.76 15.59 30.35
C SER A 166 4.23 16.69 29.41
N HIS A 167 3.06 17.25 29.72
CA HIS A 167 2.47 18.33 28.91
C HIS A 167 3.19 19.67 29.05
N HIS A 168 3.88 19.85 30.18
CA HIS A 168 4.60 21.05 30.56
C HIS A 168 6.00 20.68 31.04
N ALA A 169 6.96 21.52 30.66
CA ALA A 169 8.29 21.53 31.25
C ALA A 169 8.25 22.44 32.48
N LEU A 170 8.95 22.04 33.54
CA LEU A 170 9.14 22.86 34.74
C LEU A 170 10.61 23.23 34.82
N ILE A 171 10.86 24.50 35.15
CA ILE A 171 12.19 25.01 35.48
C ILE A 171 12.12 25.38 36.95
N SER A 172 12.84 24.64 37.79
CA SER A 172 12.87 24.84 39.23
C SER A 172 14.26 24.53 39.77
N PRO A 173 14.72 25.26 40.81
CA PRO A 173 15.99 24.94 41.46
C PRO A 173 15.94 23.52 42.04
N TYR A 174 17.07 22.82 41.98
CA TYR A 174 17.23 21.48 42.53
C TYR A 174 18.45 21.44 43.44
N GLY A 175 18.24 21.11 44.72
CA GLY A 175 19.27 21.22 45.75
C GLY A 175 19.70 22.67 45.98
N GLU A 176 21.01 22.90 46.11
CA GLU A 176 21.56 24.25 46.36
C GLU A 176 21.87 25.06 45.08
N SER A 177 21.64 24.49 43.88
CA SER A 177 21.82 25.23 42.62
C SER A 177 20.56 25.98 42.23
N LYS A 178 20.72 27.25 41.83
CA LYS A 178 19.67 28.04 41.18
C LYS A 178 19.43 27.53 39.76
N ALA A 179 18.16 27.59 39.35
CA ALA A 179 17.66 27.14 38.05
C ALA A 179 18.24 27.93 36.87
#